data_AF-A0A1T2CGI1-F1
#
_entry.id   AF-A0A1T2CGI1-F1
#
_cell.length_a   1.000
_cell.length_b   1.000
_cell.length_c   1.000
_cell.angle_alpha   90.00
_cell.angle_beta   90.00
_cell.angle_gamma   90.00
#
_symmetry.space_group_name_H-M   'P 1'
#
loop_
_entity.id
_entity.type
_entity.pdbx_description
1 polymer ?
#
loop_
_entity_poly.entity_id
_entity_poly.type
_entity_poly.pdbx_seq_one_letter_code
_entity_poly.pdbx_strand_id
1 'polypeptide(L)'
;MKTRLLILCLLFSNAIFAQDAPVTGQQILDAANQSISSISSDEIMQLIDKQPDAVIIDVRTQFEVKLLGTLGLYQNVNIPRGWLEFRIAETVPSLDTPIVVYCGTNVRSPLAAKTLMEMGYTNVKNYDEGYFDWKKRGLDLNMGTLVSTTLLYQRPKQVVDGVYSAIGAPQPSTYENSGHNNNLSFIVADDAVVVFNGGGSYLLAQAMHEEIKKVTDLPVKYLVYENAQGHAVFGGSYWKEQGVEIIAHDNTPEILEHTSEQVIEQARNSLKDKYFKSRLLMPDHTFSDEYALPVKGRKIILKHFGNAHSPDDIQLWLPENNLLISGDFAFNERMLPILEHTSVGEWIENWDKLETLNPGIIIPGHGDVTDMQTVTSFTKDYLVYMQGKVEQVLDDGGDLTDAYQIDQSAYMQWKTFRELSLRNAARIYKMMEFE
;
A
#
# COMPACT_ATOMS: atom_id res chain seq x y z
N MET A 1 74.53 50.64 -61.04
CA MET A 1 73.92 49.91 -59.91
C MET A 1 72.72 50.71 -59.38
N LYS A 2 71.49 50.26 -59.61
CA LYS A 2 70.26 50.85 -59.06
C LYS A 2 69.19 49.76 -58.93
N THR A 3 68.74 49.44 -57.72
CA THR A 3 67.38 48.94 -57.41
C THR A 3 67.30 48.79 -55.88
N ARG A 4 66.68 49.73 -55.16
CA ARG A 4 65.24 49.95 -54.88
C ARG A 4 64.67 48.98 -53.83
N LEU A 5 64.22 49.63 -52.75
CA LEU A 5 63.57 49.18 -51.52
C LEU A 5 62.22 48.51 -51.81
N LEU A 6 61.94 47.36 -51.19
CA LEU A 6 60.63 46.70 -51.20
C LEU A 6 59.94 46.90 -49.84
N ILE A 7 58.72 47.43 -49.87
CA ILE A 7 57.84 47.63 -48.71
C ILE A 7 57.06 46.33 -48.44
N LEU A 8 57.09 45.87 -47.19
CA LEU A 8 56.37 44.69 -46.71
C LEU A 8 54.99 45.12 -46.17
N CYS A 9 53.91 44.73 -46.85
CA CYS A 9 52.54 44.85 -46.33
C CYS A 9 52.18 43.58 -45.53
N LEU A 10 51.94 43.74 -44.23
CA LEU A 10 51.36 42.72 -43.36
C LEU A 10 49.83 42.73 -43.51
N LEU A 11 49.26 41.63 -44.01
CA LEU A 11 47.83 41.34 -43.93
C LEU A 11 47.60 40.47 -42.68
N PHE A 12 46.88 41.00 -41.69
CA PHE A 12 46.35 40.21 -40.58
C PHE A 12 45.06 39.51 -41.04
N SER A 13 45.09 38.18 -41.15
CA SER A 13 43.88 37.36 -41.22
C SER A 13 43.37 37.08 -39.81
N ASN A 14 42.21 37.62 -39.45
CA ASN A 14 41.51 37.21 -38.23
C ASN A 14 40.95 35.79 -38.43
N ALA A 15 41.53 34.80 -37.74
CA ALA A 15 40.90 33.51 -37.55
C ALA A 15 39.79 33.66 -36.50
N ILE A 16 38.53 33.48 -36.91
CA ILE A 16 37.41 33.32 -35.98
C ILE A 16 37.50 31.90 -35.44
N PHE A 17 37.88 31.74 -34.17
CA PHE A 17 37.68 30.49 -33.45
C PHE A 17 36.19 30.36 -33.13
N ALA A 18 35.51 29.39 -33.74
CA ALA A 18 34.23 28.91 -33.21
C ALA A 18 34.52 28.23 -31.86
N GLN A 19 33.92 28.76 -30.79
CA GLN A 19 33.96 28.13 -29.48
C GLN A 19 32.99 26.95 -29.50
N ASP A 20 33.47 25.73 -29.25
CA ASP A 20 32.64 24.55 -29.02
C ASP A 20 31.79 24.78 -27.75
N ALA A 21 30.57 25.28 -27.93
CA ALA A 21 29.62 25.47 -26.84
C ALA A 21 29.08 24.09 -26.39
N PRO A 22 28.90 23.86 -25.08
CA PRO A 22 28.33 22.61 -24.59
C PRO A 22 26.90 22.42 -25.11
N VAL A 23 26.55 21.19 -25.48
CA VAL A 23 25.17 20.82 -25.83
C VAL A 23 24.29 21.03 -24.61
N THR A 24 23.23 21.81 -24.79
CA THR A 24 22.30 22.15 -23.71
C THR A 24 21.29 21.03 -23.47
N GLY A 25 20.70 20.98 -22.27
CA GLY A 25 19.63 20.04 -21.96
C GLY A 25 18.43 20.15 -22.91
N GLN A 26 18.11 21.36 -23.39
CA GLN A 26 17.03 21.57 -24.36
C GLN A 26 17.33 20.90 -25.70
N GLN A 27 18.57 21.03 -26.21
CA GLN A 27 18.97 20.38 -27.47
C GLN A 27 18.92 18.84 -27.35
N ILE A 28 19.29 18.29 -26.20
CA ILE A 28 19.18 16.84 -25.93
C ILE A 28 17.70 16.41 -25.90
N LEU A 29 16.84 17.21 -25.27
CA LEU A 29 15.42 16.95 -25.17
C LEU A 29 14.73 16.99 -26.55
N ASP A 30 15.03 18.00 -27.37
CA ASP A 30 14.49 18.14 -28.72
C ASP A 30 14.88 16.94 -29.59
N ALA A 31 16.14 16.51 -29.51
CA ALA A 31 16.62 15.33 -30.23
C ALA A 31 15.95 14.03 -29.74
N ALA A 32 15.65 13.91 -28.44
CA ALA A 32 14.93 12.75 -27.92
C ALA A 32 13.47 12.73 -28.40
N ASN A 33 12.79 13.87 -28.38
CA ASN A 33 11.40 14.00 -28.81
C ASN A 33 11.20 13.63 -30.29
N GLN A 34 12.22 13.79 -31.15
CA GLN A 34 12.16 13.38 -32.55
C GLN A 34 12.19 11.85 -32.75
N SER A 35 12.72 11.11 -31.76
CA SER A 35 12.93 9.66 -31.86
C SER A 35 11.91 8.82 -31.09
N ILE A 36 11.12 9.43 -30.20
CA ILE A 36 10.18 8.72 -29.33
C ILE A 36 8.74 8.87 -29.83
N SER A 37 7.89 7.90 -29.49
CA SER A 37 6.44 8.02 -29.66
C SER A 37 5.81 8.50 -28.35
N SER A 38 4.94 9.51 -28.42
CA SER A 38 4.21 10.00 -27.24
C SER A 38 2.75 9.50 -27.24
N ILE A 39 2.13 9.49 -26.06
CA ILE A 39 0.77 9.00 -25.82
C ILE A 39 0.06 9.89 -24.81
N SER A 40 -1.24 10.12 -24.98
CA SER A 40 -2.12 10.89 -24.07
C SER A 40 -2.70 10.04 -22.95
N SER A 41 -3.33 10.64 -21.92
CA SER A 41 -3.99 9.87 -20.85
C SER A 41 -5.08 8.93 -21.40
N ASP A 42 -5.86 9.36 -22.39
CA ASP A 42 -6.96 8.54 -22.95
C ASP A 42 -6.42 7.31 -23.67
N GLU A 43 -5.31 7.49 -24.40
CA GLU A 43 -4.64 6.39 -25.07
C GLU A 43 -3.91 5.47 -24.06
N ILE A 44 -3.43 5.99 -22.92
CA ILE A 44 -2.94 5.13 -21.82
C ILE A 44 -4.07 4.25 -21.30
N MET A 45 -5.26 4.81 -21.04
CA MET A 45 -6.42 4.04 -20.60
C MET A 45 -6.81 2.96 -21.62
N GLN A 46 -6.81 3.30 -22.92
CA GLN A 46 -7.07 2.31 -23.97
C GLN A 46 -5.96 1.24 -24.11
N LEU A 47 -4.70 1.62 -23.85
CA LEU A 47 -3.57 0.71 -23.88
C LEU A 47 -3.69 -0.32 -22.78
N ILE A 48 -3.91 0.12 -21.54
CA ILE A 48 -4.00 -0.77 -20.39
C ILE A 48 -5.22 -1.71 -20.46
N ASP A 49 -6.33 -1.25 -21.06
CA ASP A 49 -7.50 -2.09 -21.30
C ASP A 49 -7.20 -3.24 -22.29
N LYS A 50 -6.34 -2.98 -23.29
CA LYS A 50 -5.98 -3.97 -24.34
C LYS A 50 -4.76 -4.81 -23.98
N GLN A 51 -3.86 -4.26 -23.19
CA GLN A 51 -2.56 -4.82 -22.81
C GLN A 51 -2.38 -4.65 -21.29
N PRO A 52 -3.05 -5.49 -20.48
CA PRO A 52 -3.01 -5.38 -19.01
C PRO A 52 -1.63 -5.68 -18.42
N ASP A 53 -0.73 -6.26 -19.22
CA ASP A 53 0.68 -6.52 -18.92
C ASP A 53 1.59 -5.30 -19.14
N ALA A 54 1.06 -4.20 -19.69
CA ALA A 54 1.80 -2.95 -19.83
C ALA A 54 2.36 -2.47 -18.48
N VAL A 55 3.50 -1.79 -18.51
CA VAL A 55 4.19 -1.26 -17.32
C VAL A 55 4.31 0.25 -17.44
N ILE A 56 3.86 0.97 -16.41
CA ILE A 56 3.89 2.43 -16.38
C ILE A 56 5.06 2.87 -15.48
N ILE A 57 6.14 3.36 -16.07
CA ILE A 57 7.36 3.72 -15.35
C ILE A 57 7.35 5.20 -14.98
N ASP A 58 7.27 5.45 -13.67
CA ASP A 58 7.44 6.78 -13.09
C ASP A 58 8.93 7.06 -12.85
N VAL A 59 9.52 7.99 -13.61
CA VAL A 59 10.95 8.36 -13.45
C VAL A 59 11.18 9.55 -12.51
N ARG A 60 10.15 10.00 -11.78
CA ARG A 60 10.29 11.02 -10.74
C ARG A 60 11.12 10.51 -9.57
N THR A 61 11.61 11.45 -8.77
CA THR A 61 12.36 11.10 -7.56
C THR A 61 11.45 10.42 -6.54
N GLN A 62 12.02 9.61 -5.67
CA GLN A 62 11.27 9.02 -4.56
C GLN A 62 10.61 10.09 -3.68
N PHE A 63 11.23 11.26 -3.52
CA PHE A 63 10.62 12.35 -2.75
C PHE A 63 9.34 12.88 -3.39
N GLU A 64 9.35 13.13 -4.71
CA GLU A 64 8.16 13.55 -5.45
C GLU A 64 7.04 12.50 -5.36
N VAL A 65 7.38 11.22 -5.53
CA VAL A 65 6.42 10.12 -5.42
C VAL A 65 5.85 10.00 -4.01
N LYS A 66 6.69 10.11 -2.99
CA LYS A 66 6.23 10.07 -1.60
C LYS A 66 5.37 11.30 -1.25
N LEU A 67 5.68 12.48 -1.78
CA LEU A 67 4.92 13.70 -1.49
C LEU A 67 3.60 13.79 -2.26
N LEU A 68 3.63 13.44 -3.54
CA LEU A 68 2.52 13.71 -4.46
C LEU A 68 1.74 12.44 -4.78
N GLY A 69 2.34 11.27 -4.62
CA GLY A 69 1.78 10.01 -5.10
C GLY A 69 2.11 9.75 -6.57
N THR A 70 1.51 8.70 -7.12
CA THR A 70 1.68 8.27 -8.53
C THR A 70 0.35 8.29 -9.27
N LEU A 71 0.37 8.00 -10.57
CA LEU A 71 -0.87 7.71 -11.30
C LEU A 71 -1.57 6.53 -10.60
N GLY A 72 -2.89 6.56 -10.51
CA GLY A 72 -3.73 5.54 -9.87
C GLY A 72 -3.82 4.22 -10.64
N LEU A 73 -2.82 3.93 -11.47
CA LEU A 73 -2.74 2.73 -12.29
C LEU A 73 -1.95 1.65 -11.55
N TYR A 74 -2.47 0.42 -11.48
CA TYR A 74 -1.80 -0.69 -10.80
C TYR A 74 -0.50 -1.13 -11.51
N GLN A 75 -0.36 -0.80 -12.81
CA GLN A 75 0.82 -1.01 -13.62
C GLN A 75 1.97 -0.06 -13.25
N ASN A 76 1.74 0.92 -12.38
CA ASN A 76 2.69 1.96 -12.07
C ASN A 76 3.85 1.48 -11.18
N VAL A 77 5.08 1.62 -11.66
CA VAL A 77 6.31 1.35 -10.91
C VAL A 77 7.21 2.60 -10.89
N ASN A 78 7.69 3.00 -9.72
CA ASN A 78 8.68 4.09 -9.63
C ASN A 78 10.10 3.57 -9.78
N ILE A 79 10.75 3.97 -10.88
CA ILE A 79 12.19 3.79 -11.09
C ILE A 79 12.78 5.18 -11.38
N PRO A 80 13.34 5.87 -10.37
CA PRO A 80 13.86 7.23 -10.55
C PRO A 80 14.84 7.29 -11.71
N ARG A 81 14.82 8.38 -12.50
CA ARG A 81 15.62 8.50 -13.74
C ARG A 81 17.08 8.03 -13.60
N GLY A 82 17.77 8.36 -12.51
CA GLY A 82 19.17 8.00 -12.29
C GLY A 82 19.45 6.52 -12.00
N TRP A 83 18.41 5.71 -11.81
CA TRP A 83 18.49 4.27 -11.54
C TRP A 83 17.89 3.41 -12.66
N LEU A 84 17.38 4.04 -13.73
CA LEU A 84 16.59 3.38 -14.76
C LEU A 84 17.35 2.24 -15.42
N GLU A 85 18.56 2.53 -15.91
CA GLU A 85 19.42 1.60 -16.64
C GLU A 85 19.81 0.38 -15.81
N PHE A 86 19.84 0.53 -14.49
CA PHE A 86 20.29 -0.51 -13.56
C PHE A 86 19.15 -1.39 -13.05
N ARG A 87 17.91 -0.90 -13.05
CA ARG A 87 16.77 -1.58 -12.41
C ARG A 87 15.69 -2.03 -13.38
N ILE A 88 15.64 -1.46 -14.59
CA ILE A 88 14.52 -1.73 -15.50
C ILE A 88 14.39 -3.22 -15.84
N ALA A 89 15.50 -3.94 -16.05
CA ALA A 89 15.46 -5.37 -16.38
C ALA A 89 14.93 -6.26 -15.23
N GLU A 90 15.00 -5.80 -13.98
CA GLU A 90 14.40 -6.51 -12.83
C GLU A 90 12.87 -6.35 -12.82
N THR A 91 12.37 -5.21 -13.30
CA THR A 91 10.94 -4.88 -13.34
C THR A 91 10.28 -5.36 -14.63
N VAL A 92 10.98 -5.24 -15.76
CA VAL A 92 10.51 -5.51 -17.11
C VAL A 92 11.55 -6.39 -17.81
N PRO A 93 11.56 -7.72 -17.57
CA PRO A 93 12.60 -8.59 -18.13
C PRO A 93 12.47 -8.81 -19.64
N SER A 94 11.27 -8.65 -20.22
CA SER A 94 11.03 -8.83 -21.66
C SER A 94 11.17 -7.53 -22.45
N LEU A 95 11.87 -7.57 -23.58
CA LEU A 95 12.15 -6.39 -24.42
C LEU A 95 10.95 -5.92 -25.25
N ASP A 96 9.89 -6.72 -25.35
CA ASP A 96 8.65 -6.41 -26.08
C ASP A 96 7.48 -6.01 -25.17
N THR A 97 7.65 -6.09 -23.84
CA THR A 97 6.65 -5.63 -22.88
C THR A 97 6.30 -4.16 -23.17
N PRO A 98 5.01 -3.80 -23.26
CA PRO A 98 4.59 -2.42 -23.45
C PRO A 98 5.01 -1.55 -22.26
N ILE A 99 5.84 -0.53 -22.51
CA ILE A 99 6.29 0.41 -21.48
C ILE A 99 5.75 1.80 -21.79
N VAL A 100 5.13 2.45 -20.81
CA VAL A 100 4.84 3.89 -20.85
C VAL A 100 5.68 4.58 -19.79
N VAL A 101 6.49 5.56 -20.18
CA VAL A 101 7.35 6.31 -19.25
C VAL A 101 6.78 7.70 -19.00
N TYR A 102 6.75 8.14 -17.75
CA TYR A 102 6.28 9.48 -17.40
C TYR A 102 7.11 10.14 -16.29
N CYS A 103 6.98 11.45 -16.20
CA CYS A 103 7.49 12.22 -15.08
C CYS A 103 6.51 13.34 -14.67
N GLY A 104 6.98 14.35 -13.94
CA GLY A 104 6.13 15.47 -13.51
C GLY A 104 5.55 16.26 -14.68
N THR A 105 6.43 16.85 -15.51
CA THR A 105 6.09 17.83 -16.56
C THR A 105 6.83 17.52 -17.88
N ASN A 106 6.96 16.23 -18.22
CA ASN A 106 7.55 15.76 -19.48
C ASN A 106 8.98 16.26 -19.83
N VAL A 107 9.82 16.50 -18.82
CA VAL A 107 11.24 16.87 -19.03
C VAL A 107 12.17 15.66 -18.94
N ARG A 108 11.91 14.76 -18.00
CA ARG A 108 12.75 13.56 -17.75
C ARG A 108 12.30 12.35 -18.55
N SER A 109 11.00 12.22 -18.78
CA SER A 109 10.41 11.04 -19.43
C SER A 109 10.82 10.86 -20.89
N PRO A 110 10.99 11.91 -21.73
CA PRO A 110 11.50 11.72 -23.09
C PRO A 110 12.91 11.12 -23.12
N LEU A 111 13.78 11.59 -22.22
CA LEU A 111 15.15 11.11 -22.10
C LEU A 111 15.18 9.66 -21.60
N ALA A 112 14.32 9.32 -20.65
CA ALA A 112 14.18 7.95 -20.17
C ALA A 112 13.66 7.01 -21.26
N ALA A 113 12.60 7.40 -21.98
CA ALA A 113 12.04 6.62 -23.08
C ALA A 113 13.08 6.34 -24.16
N LYS A 114 13.85 7.37 -24.57
CA LYS A 114 14.96 7.20 -25.51
C LYS A 114 16.01 6.21 -24.99
N THR A 115 16.42 6.33 -23.74
CA THR A 115 17.39 5.40 -23.14
C THR A 115 16.87 3.97 -23.14
N LEU A 116 15.60 3.72 -22.83
CA LEU A 116 15.02 2.38 -22.90
C LEU A 116 15.05 1.81 -24.33
N MET A 117 14.74 2.63 -25.33
CA MET A 117 14.88 2.22 -26.74
C MET A 117 16.33 1.88 -27.10
N GLU A 118 17.30 2.67 -26.63
CA GLU A 118 18.73 2.41 -26.81
C GLU A 118 19.20 1.14 -26.08
N MET A 119 18.53 0.76 -24.99
CA MET A 119 18.75 -0.50 -24.28
C MET A 119 18.10 -1.72 -24.97
N GLY A 120 17.32 -1.51 -26.04
CA GLY A 120 16.72 -2.58 -26.84
C GLY A 120 15.24 -2.85 -26.56
N TYR A 121 14.58 -2.10 -25.68
CA TYR A 121 13.13 -2.20 -25.51
C TYR A 121 12.42 -1.69 -26.77
N THR A 122 11.51 -2.49 -27.30
CA THR A 122 10.91 -2.30 -28.63
C THR A 122 9.55 -1.62 -28.59
N ASN A 123 8.87 -1.63 -27.45
CA ASN A 123 7.52 -1.09 -27.26
C ASN A 123 7.48 -0.02 -26.18
N VAL A 124 8.19 1.09 -26.40
CA VAL A 124 8.32 2.19 -25.45
C VAL A 124 7.53 3.42 -25.92
N LYS A 125 6.67 3.95 -25.06
CA LYS A 125 5.93 5.21 -25.27
C LYS A 125 6.24 6.21 -24.16
N ASN A 126 6.24 7.49 -24.50
CA ASN A 126 6.37 8.59 -23.55
C ASN A 126 5.00 9.20 -23.24
N TYR A 127 4.64 9.30 -21.97
CA TYR A 127 3.44 10.04 -21.56
C TYR A 127 3.79 11.53 -21.46
N ASP A 128 3.25 12.34 -22.37
CA ASP A 128 3.68 13.73 -22.58
C ASP A 128 2.93 14.77 -21.73
N GLU A 129 1.72 14.46 -21.25
CA GLU A 129 0.97 15.32 -20.31
C GLU A 129 1.55 15.22 -18.88
N GLY A 130 2.03 14.03 -18.48
CA GLY A 130 2.70 13.80 -17.19
C GLY A 130 1.76 13.81 -15.96
N TYR A 131 2.38 13.71 -14.77
CA TYR A 131 1.64 13.57 -13.50
C TYR A 131 0.73 14.76 -13.18
N PHE A 132 1.20 16.00 -13.39
CA PHE A 132 0.42 17.17 -12.97
C PHE A 132 -0.83 17.37 -13.82
N ASP A 133 -0.78 17.05 -15.12
CA ASP A 133 -1.96 17.10 -15.97
C ASP A 133 -2.91 15.94 -15.70
N TRP A 134 -2.41 14.74 -15.40
CA TRP A 134 -3.25 13.62 -14.92
C TRP A 134 -4.06 14.02 -13.69
N LYS A 135 -3.38 14.63 -12.70
CA LYS A 135 -4.02 15.17 -11.49
C LYS A 135 -5.02 16.27 -11.82
N LYS A 136 -4.67 17.21 -12.70
CA LYS A 136 -5.54 18.33 -13.09
C LYS A 136 -6.82 17.85 -13.77
N ARG A 137 -6.75 16.73 -14.50
CA ARG A 137 -7.90 16.06 -15.13
C ARG A 137 -8.80 15.32 -14.14
N GLY A 138 -8.39 15.20 -12.87
CA GLY A 138 -9.16 14.49 -11.84
C GLY A 138 -9.16 12.97 -12.03
N LEU A 139 -8.16 12.43 -12.75
CA LEU A 139 -7.97 10.99 -12.89
C LEU A 139 -7.37 10.41 -11.60
N ASP A 140 -7.62 9.12 -11.36
CA ASP A 140 -7.24 8.44 -10.12
C ASP A 140 -5.74 8.55 -9.81
N LEU A 141 -5.42 8.68 -8.53
CA LEU A 141 -4.06 8.78 -8.01
C LEU A 141 -3.84 7.79 -6.87
N ASN A 142 -2.66 7.17 -6.85
CA ASN A 142 -2.17 6.52 -5.64
C ASN A 142 -1.55 7.59 -4.76
N MET A 143 -2.15 7.88 -3.60
CA MET A 143 -1.73 9.01 -2.76
C MET A 143 -0.31 8.82 -2.19
N GLY A 144 0.47 9.91 -2.21
CA GLY A 144 1.79 9.96 -1.61
C GLY A 144 1.75 9.72 -0.10
N THR A 145 2.75 9.04 0.43
CA THR A 145 2.82 8.67 1.85
C THR A 145 3.35 9.78 2.77
N LEU A 146 3.91 10.87 2.22
CA LEU A 146 4.38 12.01 3.01
C LEU A 146 3.24 12.99 3.26
N VAL A 147 2.61 12.85 4.42
CA VAL A 147 2.00 13.98 5.11
C VAL A 147 3.13 14.61 5.93
N SER A 148 3.71 15.73 5.48
CA SER A 148 5.03 16.22 5.94
C SER A 148 5.17 16.56 7.44
N THR A 149 4.14 16.34 8.24
CA THR A 149 4.11 16.60 9.69
C THR A 149 3.61 15.42 10.52
N THR A 150 3.30 14.26 9.93
CA THR A 150 2.80 13.08 10.68
C THR A 150 3.27 11.78 10.03
N LEU A 151 3.36 10.72 10.84
CA LEU A 151 3.67 9.37 10.38
C LEU A 151 2.45 8.60 9.88
N LEU A 152 1.25 9.15 10.10
CA LEU A 152 0.01 8.58 9.58
C LEU A 152 -0.08 8.78 8.06
N TYR A 153 -0.24 7.69 7.31
CA TYR A 153 -0.64 7.71 5.89
C TYR A 153 -1.82 8.65 5.60
N GLN A 154 -2.94 8.51 6.32
CA GLN A 154 -4.02 9.50 6.34
C GLN A 154 -4.32 9.94 7.77
N ARG A 155 -4.67 11.22 7.96
CA ARG A 155 -5.18 11.71 9.25
C ARG A 155 -6.55 11.08 9.54
N PRO A 156 -6.89 10.86 10.82
CA PRO A 156 -8.20 10.33 11.17
C PRO A 156 -9.31 11.28 10.71
N LYS A 157 -10.34 10.71 10.08
CA LYS A 157 -11.59 11.41 9.73
C LYS A 157 -12.72 10.88 10.60
N GLN A 158 -13.65 11.75 10.95
CA GLN A 158 -14.86 11.35 11.66
C GLN A 158 -15.74 10.52 10.72
N VAL A 159 -16.09 9.30 11.14
CA VAL A 159 -16.95 8.37 10.39
C VAL A 159 -18.40 8.56 10.81
N VAL A 160 -18.64 8.52 12.12
CA VAL A 160 -19.89 8.89 12.78
C VAL A 160 -19.56 9.66 14.04
N ASP A 161 -20.57 10.17 14.75
CA ASP A 161 -20.33 10.96 15.96
C ASP A 161 -19.47 10.19 16.98
N GLY A 162 -18.38 10.83 17.43
CA GLY A 162 -17.37 10.24 18.32
C GLY A 162 -16.56 9.05 17.78
N VAL A 163 -16.68 8.64 16.51
CA VAL A 163 -15.87 7.55 15.91
C VAL A 163 -15.02 8.10 14.79
N TYR A 164 -13.73 7.82 14.84
CA TYR A 164 -12.76 8.31 13.88
C TYR A 164 -11.89 7.17 13.38
N SER A 165 -11.50 7.23 12.11
CA SER A 165 -10.57 6.26 11.53
C SER A 165 -9.55 6.94 10.63
N ALA A 166 -8.29 6.57 10.83
CA ALA A 166 -7.17 6.91 9.97
C ALA A 166 -6.96 5.74 9.01
N ILE A 167 -7.24 5.96 7.73
CA ILE A 167 -7.14 4.90 6.73
C ILE A 167 -5.68 4.59 6.40
N GLY A 168 -5.33 3.31 6.46
CA GLY A 168 -3.99 2.80 6.18
C GLY A 168 -3.64 2.80 4.69
N ALA A 169 -2.34 2.73 4.39
CA ALA A 169 -1.88 2.51 3.04
C ALA A 169 -2.29 1.11 2.55
N PRO A 170 -2.79 0.96 1.32
CA PRO A 170 -3.24 -0.33 0.82
C PRO A 170 -2.08 -1.32 0.60
N GLN A 171 -0.85 -0.82 0.47
CA GLN A 171 0.36 -1.64 0.32
C GLN A 171 0.83 -2.22 1.67
N PRO A 172 1.68 -3.27 1.67
CA PRO A 172 2.33 -3.76 2.88
C PRO A 172 3.08 -2.68 3.66
N SER A 173 3.43 -2.99 4.91
CA SER A 173 4.29 -2.12 5.73
C SER A 173 5.62 -1.81 5.02
N THR A 174 5.93 -0.52 4.93
CA THR A 174 7.16 0.01 4.32
C THR A 174 7.70 1.15 5.17
N TYR A 175 8.95 1.53 4.91
CA TYR A 175 9.50 2.75 5.51
C TYR A 175 8.63 3.98 5.14
N GLU A 176 8.12 4.00 3.92
CA GLU A 176 7.37 5.10 3.32
C GLU A 176 6.03 5.36 3.99
N ASN A 177 5.25 4.32 4.23
CA ASN A 177 3.97 4.43 4.94
C ASN A 177 4.12 4.36 6.47
N SER A 178 5.36 4.29 6.99
CA SER A 178 5.65 4.19 8.42
C SER A 178 5.05 2.95 9.11
N GLY A 179 4.72 1.92 8.32
CA GLY A 179 3.96 0.75 8.77
C GLY A 179 2.48 1.02 9.03
N HIS A 180 1.94 2.16 8.59
CA HIS A 180 0.51 2.44 8.60
C HIS A 180 -0.13 1.82 7.36
N ASN A 181 -0.33 0.49 7.39
CA ASN A 181 -0.99 -0.23 6.31
C ASN A 181 -2.40 -0.69 6.68
N ASN A 182 -2.76 -0.84 7.96
CA ASN A 182 -4.12 -1.12 8.43
C ASN A 182 -4.83 0.16 8.91
N ASN A 183 -6.14 0.07 9.14
CA ASN A 183 -6.94 1.17 9.66
C ASN A 183 -6.74 1.32 11.17
N LEU A 184 -6.40 2.53 11.61
CA LEU A 184 -6.27 2.89 13.03
C LEU A 184 -7.48 3.71 13.44
N SER A 185 -8.27 3.19 14.37
CA SER A 185 -9.53 3.81 14.75
C SER A 185 -9.55 4.21 16.23
N PHE A 186 -10.32 5.23 16.57
CA PHE A 186 -10.60 5.57 17.95
C PHE A 186 -12.03 6.01 18.17
N ILE A 187 -12.53 5.73 19.37
CA ILE A 187 -13.89 6.00 19.81
C ILE A 187 -13.82 6.89 21.05
N VAL A 188 -14.48 8.04 21.00
CA VAL A 188 -14.64 8.97 22.12
C VAL A 188 -15.93 8.62 22.85
N ALA A 189 -15.79 8.10 24.07
CA ALA A 189 -16.87 7.90 25.04
C ALA A 189 -16.94 9.11 26.00
N ASP A 190 -17.79 9.06 27.04
CA ASP A 190 -17.97 10.21 27.94
C ASP A 190 -16.79 10.43 28.90
N ASP A 191 -16.04 9.37 29.22
CA ASP A 191 -14.99 9.39 30.24
C ASP A 191 -13.64 8.83 29.77
N ALA A 192 -13.55 8.42 28.51
CA ALA A 192 -12.39 7.75 27.95
C ALA A 192 -12.37 7.78 26.42
N VAL A 193 -11.17 7.60 25.86
CA VAL A 193 -10.98 7.18 24.47
C VAL A 193 -10.58 5.71 24.42
N VAL A 194 -11.19 4.97 23.50
CA VAL A 194 -10.80 3.60 23.13
C VAL A 194 -10.09 3.66 21.79
N VAL A 195 -8.90 3.07 21.69
CA VAL A 195 -8.16 2.90 20.43
C VAL A 195 -8.32 1.46 19.97
N PHE A 196 -8.65 1.28 18.70
CA PHE A 196 -8.69 -0.02 18.03
C PHE A 196 -7.54 -0.04 17.02
N ASN A 197 -6.63 -0.99 17.22
CA ASN A 197 -5.31 -1.14 16.60
C ASN A 197 -4.23 -0.21 17.15
N GLY A 198 -3.15 -0.81 17.63
CA GLY A 198 -2.03 -0.11 18.26
C GLY A 198 -1.08 0.55 17.27
N GLY A 199 -1.12 0.15 16.00
CA GLY A 199 -0.25 0.63 14.93
C GLY A 199 1.06 -0.17 14.83
N GLY A 200 1.69 -0.11 13.65
CA GLY A 200 2.90 -0.87 13.33
C GLY A 200 4.21 -0.37 13.96
N SER A 201 4.18 0.70 14.75
CA SER A 201 5.35 1.19 15.48
C SER A 201 4.97 2.14 16.61
N TYR A 202 5.88 2.30 17.58
CA TYR A 202 5.77 3.29 18.66
C TYR A 202 5.52 4.71 18.12
N LEU A 203 6.25 5.10 17.08
CA LEU A 203 6.14 6.46 16.55
C LEU A 203 4.83 6.67 15.77
N LEU A 204 4.30 5.64 15.12
CA LEU A 204 2.98 5.69 14.50
C LEU A 204 1.87 5.81 15.55
N ALA A 205 1.94 5.01 16.63
CA ALA A 205 1.04 5.12 17.77
C ALA A 205 1.07 6.52 18.41
N GLN A 206 2.28 7.09 18.57
CA GLN A 206 2.44 8.46 19.04
C GLN A 206 1.76 9.46 18.10
N ALA A 207 1.97 9.35 16.79
CA ALA A 207 1.35 10.23 15.81
C ALA A 207 -0.20 10.14 15.85
N MET A 208 -0.74 8.95 16.08
CA MET A 208 -2.18 8.75 16.27
C MET A 208 -2.69 9.45 17.54
N HIS A 209 -1.99 9.30 18.66
CA HIS A 209 -2.38 9.96 19.92
C HIS A 209 -2.34 11.50 19.83
N GLU A 210 -1.38 12.06 19.08
CA GLU A 210 -1.35 13.51 18.83
C GLU A 210 -2.55 14.00 17.99
N GLU A 211 -3.16 13.15 17.15
CA GLU A 211 -4.43 13.50 16.50
C GLU A 211 -5.62 13.34 17.44
N ILE A 212 -5.64 12.34 18.33
CA ILE A 212 -6.69 12.17 19.36
C ILE A 212 -6.77 13.40 20.26
N LYS A 213 -5.63 13.93 20.72
CA LYS A 213 -5.55 15.14 21.58
C LYS A 213 -6.11 16.41 20.93
N LYS A 214 -6.24 16.44 19.60
CA LYS A 214 -6.86 17.57 18.89
C LYS A 214 -8.39 17.49 18.86
N VAL A 215 -8.93 16.29 19.10
CA VAL A 215 -10.37 16.02 19.12
C VAL A 215 -10.92 16.10 20.53
N THR A 216 -10.17 15.64 21.54
CA THR A 216 -10.65 15.58 22.93
C THR A 216 -9.51 15.64 23.94
N ASP A 217 -9.81 16.13 25.15
CA ASP A 217 -8.92 16.14 26.31
C ASP A 217 -9.08 14.87 27.19
N LEU A 218 -10.00 13.96 26.83
CA LEU A 218 -10.22 12.71 27.57
C LEU A 218 -9.00 11.77 27.45
N PRO A 219 -8.68 11.01 28.52
CA PRO A 219 -7.56 10.07 28.47
C PRO A 219 -7.91 8.88 27.56
N VAL A 220 -6.92 8.41 26.79
CA VAL A 220 -6.98 7.07 26.20
C VAL A 220 -6.85 6.07 27.34
N LYS A 221 -7.85 5.20 27.54
CA LYS A 221 -7.84 4.19 28.60
C LYS A 221 -7.58 2.78 28.08
N TYR A 222 -8.13 2.48 26.91
CA TYR A 222 -8.11 1.13 26.34
C TYR A 222 -7.50 1.13 24.95
N LEU A 223 -6.60 0.19 24.74
CA LEU A 223 -6.11 -0.22 23.43
C LEU A 223 -6.62 -1.63 23.16
N VAL A 224 -7.27 -1.85 22.02
CA VAL A 224 -7.65 -3.17 21.54
C VAL A 224 -6.69 -3.55 20.42
N TYR A 225 -6.00 -4.67 20.55
CA TYR A 225 -5.35 -5.32 19.42
C TYR A 225 -6.42 -6.05 18.61
N GLU A 226 -6.55 -5.77 17.31
CA GLU A 226 -7.44 -6.58 16.45
C GLU A 226 -6.96 -8.02 16.34
N ASN A 227 -5.65 -8.25 16.32
CA ASN A 227 -4.99 -9.55 16.30
C ASN A 227 -3.50 -9.38 16.68
N ALA A 228 -2.74 -10.48 16.69
CA ALA A 228 -1.32 -10.50 17.03
C ALA A 228 -0.38 -9.97 15.93
N GLN A 229 -0.88 -9.47 14.79
CA GLN A 229 -0.02 -9.03 13.70
C GLN A 229 0.74 -7.75 14.02
N GLY A 230 1.94 -7.61 13.43
CA GLY A 230 2.86 -6.51 13.71
C GLY A 230 2.25 -5.11 13.53
N HIS A 231 1.38 -4.92 12.53
CA HIS A 231 0.69 -3.65 12.30
C HIS A 231 -0.32 -3.28 13.39
N ALA A 232 -0.78 -4.25 14.18
CA ALA A 232 -1.67 -4.02 15.31
C ALA A 232 -0.91 -3.88 16.63
N VAL A 233 0.20 -4.61 16.82
CA VAL A 233 0.82 -4.78 18.15
C VAL A 233 2.11 -4.00 18.40
N PHE A 234 2.89 -3.64 17.38
CA PHE A 234 4.23 -3.05 17.60
C PHE A 234 4.19 -1.64 18.22
N GLY A 235 3.09 -0.90 18.04
CA GLY A 235 2.82 0.38 18.68
C GLY A 235 2.35 0.29 20.12
N GLY A 236 2.00 -0.92 20.62
CA GLY A 236 1.57 -1.14 21.99
C GLY A 236 2.55 -0.63 23.05
N SER A 237 3.85 -0.61 22.73
CA SER A 237 4.87 -0.06 23.63
C SER A 237 4.70 1.43 23.93
N TYR A 238 4.20 2.22 22.97
CA TYR A 238 3.87 3.62 23.20
C TYR A 238 2.67 3.74 24.13
N TRP A 239 1.58 3.04 23.79
CA TRP A 239 0.33 3.08 24.55
C TRP A 239 0.54 2.66 26.01
N LYS A 240 1.34 1.62 26.23
CA LYS A 240 1.69 1.17 27.58
C LYS A 240 2.42 2.24 28.39
N GLU A 241 3.30 3.01 27.78
CA GLU A 241 3.97 4.14 28.44
C GLU A 241 3.00 5.29 28.78
N GLN A 242 1.87 5.40 28.07
CA GLN A 242 0.81 6.35 28.40
C GLN A 242 -0.15 5.82 29.48
N GLY A 243 0.10 4.62 30.04
CA GLY A 243 -0.75 3.99 31.05
C GLY A 243 -2.04 3.38 30.49
N VAL A 244 -2.09 3.13 29.17
CA VAL A 244 -3.24 2.50 28.51
C VAL A 244 -3.27 1.00 28.81
N GLU A 245 -4.45 0.47 29.11
CA GLU A 245 -4.70 -0.95 29.29
C GLU A 245 -4.86 -1.63 27.92
N ILE A 246 -4.09 -2.70 27.68
CA ILE A 246 -4.09 -3.43 26.42
C ILE A 246 -5.02 -4.63 26.53
N ILE A 247 -6.00 -4.71 25.64
CA ILE A 247 -6.99 -5.77 25.55
C ILE A 247 -6.77 -6.55 24.26
N ALA A 248 -6.81 -7.87 24.34
CA ALA A 248 -6.74 -8.75 23.17
C ALA A 248 -7.58 -10.01 23.36
N HIS A 249 -7.58 -10.90 22.37
CA HIS A 249 -8.24 -12.19 22.47
C HIS A 249 -7.38 -13.15 23.31
N ASP A 250 -7.96 -14.20 23.88
CA ASP A 250 -7.24 -15.16 24.73
C ASP A 250 -6.22 -16.02 23.97
N ASN A 251 -6.37 -16.16 22.65
CA ASN A 251 -5.36 -16.75 21.76
C ASN A 251 -4.14 -15.82 21.51
N THR A 252 -4.29 -14.50 21.66
CA THR A 252 -3.22 -13.53 21.33
C THR A 252 -1.92 -13.78 22.11
N PRO A 253 -1.91 -14.03 23.43
CA PRO A 253 -0.68 -14.32 24.17
C PRO A 253 0.14 -15.46 23.59
N GLU A 254 -0.48 -16.59 23.24
CA GLU A 254 0.22 -17.75 22.68
C GLU A 254 0.87 -17.39 21.33
N ILE A 255 0.16 -16.66 20.48
CA ILE A 255 0.69 -16.23 19.17
C ILE A 255 1.86 -15.24 19.35
N LEU A 256 1.77 -14.33 20.31
CA LEU A 256 2.84 -13.38 20.62
C LEU A 256 4.09 -14.08 21.18
N GLU A 257 3.92 -15.09 22.03
CA GLU A 257 5.05 -15.90 22.56
C GLU A 257 5.80 -16.64 21.45
N HIS A 258 5.08 -17.11 20.43
CA HIS A 258 5.64 -17.83 19.28
C HIS A 258 6.01 -16.92 18.11
N THR A 259 5.85 -15.60 18.25
CA THR A 259 6.26 -14.66 17.20
C THR A 259 7.78 -14.69 17.04
N SER A 260 8.23 -15.16 15.88
CA SER A 260 9.66 -15.39 15.65
C SER A 260 10.47 -14.09 15.66
N GLU A 261 11.74 -14.18 16.10
CA GLU A 261 12.68 -13.06 16.00
C GLU A 261 12.81 -12.54 14.56
N GLN A 262 12.59 -13.41 13.56
CA GLN A 262 12.60 -13.04 12.15
C GLN A 262 11.51 -12.03 11.80
N VAL A 263 10.29 -12.17 12.34
CA VAL A 263 9.19 -11.20 12.12
C VAL A 263 9.57 -9.84 12.70
N ILE A 264 10.14 -9.82 13.91
CA ILE A 264 10.60 -8.60 14.58
C ILE A 264 11.73 -7.94 13.77
N GLU A 265 12.67 -8.72 13.28
CA GLU A 265 13.81 -8.23 12.50
C GLU A 265 13.38 -7.73 11.11
N GLN A 266 12.41 -8.37 10.47
CA GLN A 266 11.79 -7.87 9.22
C GLN A 266 11.14 -6.51 9.43
N ALA A 267 10.37 -6.34 10.51
CA ALA A 267 9.75 -5.05 10.85
C ALA A 267 10.82 -3.98 11.12
N ARG A 268 11.87 -4.32 11.88
CA ARG A 268 13.00 -3.43 12.17
C ARG A 268 13.74 -3.00 10.90
N ASN A 269 14.00 -3.92 9.98
CA ASN A 269 14.69 -3.61 8.72
C ASN A 269 13.83 -2.79 7.76
N SER A 270 12.52 -3.02 7.76
CA SER A 270 11.57 -2.28 6.92
C SER A 270 11.35 -0.87 7.43
N LEU A 271 11.18 -0.70 8.75
CA LEU A 271 10.87 0.59 9.36
C LEU A 271 12.12 1.37 9.80
N LYS A 272 13.28 0.73 9.92
CA LYS A 272 14.57 1.36 10.25
C LYS A 272 14.47 2.22 11.51
N ASP A 273 14.82 3.50 11.40
CA ASP A 273 14.68 4.50 12.47
C ASP A 273 13.24 4.68 12.95
N LYS A 274 12.23 4.41 12.09
CA LYS A 274 10.82 4.47 12.49
C LYS A 274 10.40 3.32 13.41
N TYR A 275 11.19 2.26 13.53
CA TYR A 275 10.95 1.18 14.50
C TYR A 275 11.32 1.60 15.94
N PHE A 276 11.88 2.79 16.16
CA PHE A 276 12.32 3.29 17.46
C PHE A 276 11.35 2.97 18.61
N LYS A 277 11.85 2.34 19.69
CA LYS A 277 11.09 1.91 20.89
C LYS A 277 9.93 0.93 20.64
N SER A 278 9.71 0.47 19.42
CA SER A 278 8.68 -0.53 19.10
C SER A 278 9.10 -1.88 19.67
N ARG A 279 8.18 -2.53 20.39
CA ARG A 279 8.39 -3.87 20.96
C ARG A 279 7.03 -4.54 21.16
N LEU A 280 7.02 -5.86 21.05
CA LEU A 280 5.86 -6.67 21.40
C LEU A 280 5.60 -6.55 22.90
N LEU A 281 4.34 -6.36 23.27
CA LEU A 281 3.87 -6.38 24.65
C LEU A 281 2.65 -7.27 24.73
N MET A 282 2.60 -8.07 25.79
CA MET A 282 1.44 -8.89 26.12
C MET A 282 0.23 -8.02 26.47
N PRO A 283 -0.99 -8.50 26.21
CA PRO A 283 -2.20 -7.86 26.70
C PRO A 283 -2.25 -7.89 28.23
N ASP A 284 -2.88 -6.88 28.81
CA ASP A 284 -3.19 -6.81 30.24
C ASP A 284 -4.47 -7.58 30.59
N HIS A 285 -5.38 -7.65 29.62
CA HIS A 285 -6.67 -8.31 29.75
C HIS A 285 -6.99 -9.07 28.47
N THR A 286 -7.53 -10.27 28.63
CA THR A 286 -8.00 -11.10 27.51
C THR A 286 -9.45 -11.51 27.68
N PHE A 287 -10.12 -11.78 26.56
CA PHE A 287 -11.46 -12.34 26.52
C PHE A 287 -11.57 -13.36 25.38
N SER A 288 -12.58 -14.23 25.44
CA SER A 288 -12.85 -15.25 24.42
C SER A 288 -13.93 -14.76 23.44
N ASP A 289 -15.21 -14.82 23.81
CA ASP A 289 -16.30 -14.59 22.84
C ASP A 289 -16.74 -13.12 22.70
N GLU A 290 -17.07 -12.48 23.82
CA GLU A 290 -17.62 -11.13 23.86
C GLU A 290 -17.15 -10.38 25.10
N TYR A 291 -16.80 -9.10 24.95
CA TYR A 291 -16.45 -8.23 26.06
C TYR A 291 -17.00 -6.81 25.87
N ALA A 292 -17.85 -6.37 26.79
CA ALA A 292 -18.34 -5.00 26.81
C ALA A 292 -17.34 -4.09 27.55
N LEU A 293 -16.77 -3.10 26.85
CA LEU A 293 -15.77 -2.22 27.44
C LEU A 293 -16.37 -1.33 28.54
N PRO A 294 -15.70 -1.18 29.70
CA PRO A 294 -16.22 -0.42 30.84
C PRO A 294 -16.01 1.10 30.67
N VAL A 295 -16.68 1.69 29.67
CA VAL A 295 -16.70 3.14 29.40
C VAL A 295 -18.10 3.72 29.61
N LYS A 296 -18.20 5.04 29.86
CA LYS A 296 -19.49 5.73 30.06
C LYS A 296 -20.04 6.30 28.76
N GLY A 297 -21.38 6.38 28.66
CA GLY A 297 -22.08 7.09 27.60
C GLY A 297 -22.14 6.40 26.24
N ARG A 298 -21.44 5.27 26.07
CA ARG A 298 -21.44 4.52 24.81
C ARG A 298 -21.32 3.03 25.06
N LYS A 299 -22.15 2.22 24.39
CA LYS A 299 -22.00 0.76 24.39
C LYS A 299 -20.98 0.34 23.33
N ILE A 300 -19.81 -0.13 23.76
CA ILE A 300 -18.75 -0.66 22.90
C ILE A 300 -18.53 -2.13 23.21
N ILE A 301 -18.79 -3.01 22.24
CA ILE A 301 -18.74 -4.46 22.43
C ILE A 301 -17.62 -5.03 21.56
N LEU A 302 -16.63 -5.67 22.16
CA LEU A 302 -15.66 -6.49 21.45
C LEU A 302 -16.24 -7.89 21.24
N LYS A 303 -16.00 -8.45 20.06
CA LYS A 303 -16.52 -9.74 19.63
C LYS A 303 -15.41 -10.53 18.97
N HIS A 304 -15.45 -11.84 19.14
CA HIS A 304 -14.68 -12.79 18.34
C HIS A 304 -15.66 -13.65 17.54
N PHE A 305 -15.60 -13.59 16.22
CA PHE A 305 -16.44 -14.42 15.35
C PHE A 305 -15.90 -15.83 15.13
N GLY A 306 -14.80 -16.22 15.74
CA GLY A 306 -14.12 -17.50 15.47
C GLY A 306 -12.95 -17.32 14.50
N ASN A 307 -12.30 -18.44 14.17
CA ASN A 307 -11.16 -18.47 13.27
C ASN A 307 -11.49 -17.86 11.91
N ALA A 308 -10.61 -16.98 11.44
CA ALA A 308 -10.78 -16.24 10.20
C ALA A 308 -9.41 -15.90 9.59
N HIS A 309 -9.08 -14.61 9.47
CA HIS A 309 -7.79 -14.15 9.00
C HIS A 309 -6.68 -14.58 9.98
N SER A 310 -6.94 -14.38 11.27
CA SER A 310 -6.16 -14.84 12.41
C SER A 310 -7.07 -15.56 13.42
N PRO A 311 -6.58 -16.58 14.16
CA PRO A 311 -7.34 -17.22 15.24
C PRO A 311 -7.64 -16.30 16.43
N ASP A 312 -7.09 -15.09 16.45
CA ASP A 312 -7.25 -14.10 17.52
C ASP A 312 -7.88 -12.78 17.03
N ASP A 313 -8.54 -12.81 15.87
CA ASP A 313 -9.23 -11.64 15.32
C ASP A 313 -10.36 -11.14 16.22
N ILE A 314 -10.35 -9.85 16.53
CA ILE A 314 -11.39 -9.15 17.26
C ILE A 314 -12.13 -8.19 16.33
N GLN A 315 -13.44 -8.07 16.54
CA GLN A 315 -14.30 -7.07 15.94
C GLN A 315 -14.86 -6.16 17.04
N LEU A 316 -15.02 -4.87 16.75
CA LEU A 316 -15.64 -3.90 17.66
C LEU A 316 -16.99 -3.45 17.11
N TRP A 317 -18.05 -3.71 17.87
CA TRP A 317 -19.43 -3.40 17.53
C TRP A 317 -19.98 -2.22 18.32
N LEU A 318 -20.54 -1.24 17.60
CA LEU A 318 -21.22 -0.05 18.14
C LEU A 318 -22.71 -0.11 17.75
N PRO A 319 -23.58 -0.75 18.55
CA PRO A 319 -24.97 -0.99 18.20
C PRO A 319 -25.76 0.31 17.98
N GLU A 320 -25.48 1.36 18.75
CA GLU A 320 -26.16 2.65 18.65
C GLU A 320 -25.85 3.38 17.34
N ASN A 321 -24.67 3.13 16.76
CA ASN A 321 -24.26 3.68 15.49
C ASN A 321 -24.53 2.75 14.31
N ASN A 322 -25.00 1.53 14.57
CA ASN A 322 -25.06 0.44 13.59
C ASN A 322 -23.73 0.28 12.84
N LEU A 323 -22.60 0.37 13.56
CA LEU A 323 -21.25 0.42 13.01
C LEU A 323 -20.39 -0.73 13.54
N LEU A 324 -19.71 -1.42 12.62
CA LEU A 324 -18.73 -2.46 12.91
C LEU A 324 -17.33 -1.97 12.51
N ILE A 325 -16.36 -2.09 13.41
CA ILE A 325 -14.94 -2.11 13.05
C ILE A 325 -14.55 -3.58 13.00
N SER A 326 -14.36 -4.12 11.79
CA SER A 326 -14.19 -5.58 11.62
C SER A 326 -12.76 -6.05 11.86
N GLY A 327 -11.79 -5.12 11.89
CA GLY A 327 -10.39 -5.46 11.72
C GLY A 327 -10.16 -6.31 10.47
N ASP A 328 -9.14 -7.15 10.50
CA ASP A 328 -8.80 -8.03 9.38
C ASP A 328 -9.80 -9.19 9.16
N PHE A 329 -10.92 -9.24 9.89
CA PHE A 329 -12.01 -10.14 9.51
C PHE A 329 -12.63 -9.76 8.15
N ALA A 330 -12.56 -8.49 7.75
CA ALA A 330 -13.09 -8.01 6.47
C ALA A 330 -12.17 -6.98 5.80
N PHE A 331 -12.03 -7.09 4.48
CA PHE A 331 -11.15 -6.27 3.65
C PHE A 331 -11.93 -5.46 2.60
N ASN A 332 -11.35 -4.35 2.17
CA ASN A 332 -11.85 -3.51 1.08
C ASN A 332 -10.67 -2.98 0.22
N GLU A 333 -10.92 -2.77 -1.08
CA GLU A 333 -10.01 -2.20 -2.09
C GLU A 333 -8.70 -2.95 -2.41
N ARG A 334 -8.33 -3.94 -1.61
CA ARG A 334 -7.10 -4.71 -1.76
C ARG A 334 -7.35 -6.20 -1.63
N MET A 335 -6.50 -6.99 -2.26
CA MET A 335 -6.43 -8.43 -2.03
C MET A 335 -5.95 -8.71 -0.60
N LEU A 336 -6.71 -9.53 0.11
CA LEU A 336 -6.38 -10.03 1.44
C LEU A 336 -5.23 -11.06 1.38
N PRO A 337 -4.32 -11.08 2.38
CA PRO A 337 -3.30 -12.10 2.48
C PRO A 337 -3.84 -13.38 3.14
N ILE A 338 -3.49 -14.54 2.58
CA ILE A 338 -3.64 -15.84 3.26
C ILE A 338 -2.33 -16.17 3.98
N LEU A 339 -2.40 -16.24 5.32
CA LEU A 339 -1.26 -16.51 6.20
C LEU A 339 -1.19 -18.00 6.55
N GLU A 340 -0.13 -18.42 7.25
CA GLU A 340 0.05 -19.82 7.66
C GLU A 340 -1.02 -20.32 8.62
N HIS A 341 -1.55 -19.43 9.45
CA HIS A 341 -2.58 -19.71 10.45
C HIS A 341 -3.99 -19.32 9.98
N THR A 342 -4.15 -18.82 8.76
CA THR A 342 -5.48 -18.44 8.24
C THR A 342 -6.30 -19.69 7.98
N SER A 343 -7.52 -19.75 8.52
CA SER A 343 -8.47 -20.84 8.25
C SER A 343 -9.50 -20.39 7.21
N VAL A 344 -9.27 -20.67 5.92
CA VAL A 344 -10.17 -20.19 4.85
C VAL A 344 -11.58 -20.74 4.97
N GLY A 345 -11.74 -22.04 5.21
CA GLY A 345 -13.07 -22.66 5.39
C GLY A 345 -13.82 -22.07 6.59
N GLU A 346 -13.18 -22.04 7.76
CA GLU A 346 -13.78 -21.47 8.96
C GLU A 346 -14.09 -19.97 8.81
N TRP A 347 -13.27 -19.21 8.06
CA TRP A 347 -13.55 -17.80 7.78
C TRP A 347 -14.86 -17.63 6.98
N ILE A 348 -15.05 -18.45 5.95
CA ILE A 348 -16.28 -18.45 5.13
C ILE A 348 -17.49 -18.83 6.00
N GLU A 349 -17.37 -19.86 6.84
CA GLU A 349 -18.43 -20.31 7.75
C GLU A 349 -18.78 -19.25 8.81
N ASN A 350 -17.76 -18.62 9.41
CA ASN A 350 -17.93 -17.61 10.45
C ASN A 350 -18.46 -16.27 9.91
N TRP A 351 -18.44 -16.06 8.59
CA TRP A 351 -18.95 -14.83 7.97
C TRP A 351 -20.43 -14.56 8.28
N ASP A 352 -21.23 -15.61 8.45
CA ASP A 352 -22.66 -15.51 8.79
C ASP A 352 -22.90 -14.77 10.13
N LYS A 353 -21.92 -14.79 11.05
CA LYS A 353 -21.98 -14.04 12.30
C LYS A 353 -21.89 -12.53 12.06
N LEU A 354 -21.08 -12.11 11.11
CA LEU A 354 -20.99 -10.71 10.68
C LEU A 354 -22.27 -10.30 9.95
N GLU A 355 -22.77 -11.12 9.01
CA GLU A 355 -24.05 -10.86 8.32
C GLU A 355 -25.23 -10.74 9.31
N THR A 356 -25.25 -11.57 10.35
CA THR A 356 -26.28 -11.55 11.40
C THR A 356 -26.30 -10.24 12.20
N LEU A 357 -25.15 -9.58 12.37
CA LEU A 357 -25.10 -8.25 12.99
C LEU A 357 -25.78 -7.17 12.14
N ASN A 358 -25.84 -7.37 10.82
CA ASN A 358 -26.41 -6.44 9.84
C ASN A 358 -25.90 -5.00 10.00
N PRO A 359 -24.57 -4.78 10.00
CA PRO A 359 -23.99 -3.45 10.18
C PRO A 359 -24.38 -2.52 9.01
N GLY A 360 -24.72 -1.28 9.33
CA GLY A 360 -24.99 -0.24 8.35
C GLY A 360 -23.72 0.44 7.83
N ILE A 361 -22.66 0.43 8.64
CA ILE A 361 -21.33 0.98 8.31
C ILE A 361 -20.27 -0.01 8.77
N ILE A 362 -19.27 -0.27 7.93
CA ILE A 362 -18.12 -1.12 8.24
C ILE A 362 -16.83 -0.31 8.07
N ILE A 363 -15.98 -0.34 9.10
CA ILE A 363 -14.59 0.08 9.02
C ILE A 363 -13.76 -1.21 8.91
N PRO A 364 -13.26 -1.58 7.72
CA PRO A 364 -12.48 -2.79 7.52
C PRO A 364 -11.09 -2.68 8.17
N GLY A 365 -10.37 -3.79 8.30
CA GLY A 365 -8.96 -3.79 8.72
C GLY A 365 -8.08 -3.04 7.72
N HIS A 366 -8.44 -3.12 6.43
CA HIS A 366 -7.80 -2.39 5.34
C HIS A 366 -8.81 -1.83 4.34
N GLY A 367 -8.53 -0.63 3.84
CA GLY A 367 -9.33 0.06 2.83
C GLY A 367 -10.30 1.09 3.43
N ASP A 368 -11.01 1.82 2.57
CA ASP A 368 -11.92 2.88 3.01
C ASP A 368 -13.15 2.33 3.75
N VAL A 369 -13.76 3.19 4.56
CA VAL A 369 -15.05 2.93 5.23
C VAL A 369 -16.11 2.57 4.20
N THR A 370 -16.88 1.52 4.47
CA THR A 370 -17.73 0.89 3.47
C THR A 370 -18.96 0.21 4.08
N ASP A 371 -19.59 -0.68 3.32
CA ASP A 371 -20.79 -1.42 3.65
C ASP A 371 -20.59 -2.95 3.52
N MET A 372 -21.64 -3.67 3.90
CA MET A 372 -21.69 -5.13 3.87
C MET A 372 -21.48 -5.69 2.45
N GLN A 373 -22.14 -5.11 1.45
CA GLN A 373 -22.05 -5.62 0.08
C GLN A 373 -20.61 -5.57 -0.43
N THR A 374 -19.92 -4.47 -0.15
CA THR A 374 -18.55 -4.25 -0.60
C THR A 374 -17.59 -5.22 0.07
N VAL A 375 -17.64 -5.37 1.40
CA VAL A 375 -16.71 -6.29 2.07
C VAL A 375 -16.98 -7.76 1.77
N THR A 376 -18.24 -8.14 1.49
CA THR A 376 -18.56 -9.49 0.98
C THR A 376 -17.84 -9.75 -0.33
N SER A 377 -17.89 -8.78 -1.27
CA SER A 377 -17.22 -8.91 -2.56
C SER A 377 -15.69 -8.97 -2.44
N PHE A 378 -15.09 -8.13 -1.58
CA PHE A 378 -13.64 -8.08 -1.40
C PHE A 378 -13.07 -9.20 -0.52
N THR A 379 -13.91 -9.91 0.25
CA THR A 379 -13.48 -10.91 1.22
C THR A 379 -14.11 -12.28 0.95
N LYS A 380 -15.38 -12.49 1.34
CA LYS A 380 -16.05 -13.79 1.25
C LYS A 380 -16.12 -14.33 -0.17
N ASP A 381 -16.52 -13.51 -1.14
CA ASP A 381 -16.67 -13.97 -2.53
C ASP A 381 -15.33 -14.39 -3.14
N TYR A 382 -14.25 -13.67 -2.83
CA TYR A 382 -12.89 -14.05 -3.24
C TYR A 382 -12.44 -15.36 -2.57
N LEU A 383 -12.69 -15.52 -1.26
CA LEU A 383 -12.32 -16.74 -0.53
C LEU A 383 -13.07 -17.96 -1.10
N VAL A 384 -14.39 -17.84 -1.31
CA VAL A 384 -15.22 -18.89 -1.92
C VAL A 384 -14.73 -19.21 -3.34
N TYR A 385 -14.41 -18.20 -4.14
CA TYR A 385 -13.88 -18.41 -5.48
C TYR A 385 -12.56 -19.20 -5.45
N MET A 386 -11.61 -18.76 -4.63
CA MET A 386 -10.29 -19.39 -4.57
C MET A 386 -10.35 -20.81 -3.99
N GLN A 387 -11.14 -21.03 -2.94
CA GLN A 387 -11.36 -22.36 -2.36
C GLN A 387 -11.93 -23.31 -3.41
N GLY A 388 -13.01 -22.92 -4.12
CA GLY A 388 -13.62 -23.77 -5.14
C GLY A 388 -12.72 -24.00 -6.36
N LYS A 389 -11.82 -23.07 -6.69
CA LYS A 389 -10.84 -23.27 -7.77
C LYS A 389 -9.71 -24.20 -7.38
N VAL A 390 -9.25 -24.14 -6.14
CA VAL A 390 -8.26 -25.08 -5.61
C VAL A 390 -8.85 -26.48 -5.47
N GLU A 391 -10.10 -26.61 -5.02
CA GLU A 391 -10.83 -27.88 -4.97
C GLU A 391 -10.88 -28.55 -6.35
N GLN A 392 -11.20 -27.79 -7.41
CA GLN A 392 -11.17 -28.28 -8.79
C GLN A 392 -9.79 -28.81 -9.21
N VAL A 393 -8.71 -28.11 -8.85
CA VAL A 393 -7.35 -28.55 -9.16
C VAL A 393 -7.05 -29.89 -8.47
N LEU A 394 -7.44 -30.05 -7.21
CA LEU A 394 -7.24 -31.28 -6.44
C LEU A 394 -8.07 -32.45 -6.99
N ASP A 395 -9.35 -32.21 -7.30
CA ASP A 395 -10.26 -33.21 -7.87
C ASP A 395 -9.77 -33.74 -9.23
N ASP A 396 -9.14 -32.88 -10.03
CA ASP A 396 -8.53 -33.24 -11.32
C ASP A 396 -7.16 -33.91 -11.17
N GLY A 397 -6.66 -34.07 -9.93
CA GLY A 397 -5.35 -34.67 -9.63
C GLY A 397 -4.16 -33.77 -9.97
N GLY A 398 -4.39 -32.45 -10.06
CA GLY A 398 -3.37 -31.45 -10.33
C GLY A 398 -2.46 -31.19 -9.13
N ASP A 399 -1.38 -30.44 -9.37
CA ASP A 399 -0.38 -30.09 -8.36
C ASP A 399 -0.30 -28.58 -8.08
N LEU A 400 0.65 -28.16 -7.24
CA LEU A 400 0.88 -26.76 -6.90
C LEU A 400 1.16 -25.87 -8.14
N THR A 401 1.72 -26.43 -9.22
CA THR A 401 1.94 -25.74 -10.49
C THR A 401 0.61 -25.38 -11.15
N ASP A 402 -0.35 -26.30 -11.13
CA ASP A 402 -1.70 -26.09 -11.65
C ASP A 402 -2.46 -25.05 -10.81
N ALA A 403 -2.26 -25.06 -9.48
CA ALA A 403 -2.81 -24.03 -8.60
C ALA A 403 -2.31 -22.62 -8.96
N TYR A 404 -1.05 -22.45 -9.39
CA TYR A 404 -0.54 -21.16 -9.88
C TYR A 404 -1.19 -20.71 -11.19
N GLN A 405 -1.81 -21.61 -11.96
CA GLN A 405 -2.51 -21.30 -13.22
C GLN A 405 -3.99 -20.95 -13.01
N ILE A 406 -4.50 -20.95 -11.77
CA ILE A 406 -5.87 -20.50 -11.49
C ILE A 406 -6.06 -19.07 -12.03
N ASP A 407 -7.07 -18.90 -12.88
CA ASP A 407 -7.42 -17.59 -13.43
C ASP A 407 -7.89 -16.66 -12.30
N GLN A 408 -7.14 -15.59 -12.06
CA GLN A 408 -7.49 -14.56 -11.07
C GLN A 408 -7.68 -13.20 -11.75
N SER A 409 -7.93 -13.20 -13.07
CA SER A 409 -8.04 -11.99 -13.88
C SER A 409 -9.10 -10.99 -13.38
N ALA A 410 -10.19 -11.50 -12.81
CA ALA A 410 -11.26 -10.71 -12.20
C ALA A 410 -10.80 -9.83 -11.00
N TYR A 411 -9.64 -10.12 -10.42
CA TYR A 411 -9.09 -9.42 -9.26
C TYR A 411 -7.82 -8.61 -9.59
N MET A 412 -7.37 -8.57 -10.85
CA MET A 412 -6.10 -7.92 -11.24
C MET A 412 -6.03 -6.43 -10.88
N GLN A 413 -7.17 -5.75 -10.85
CA GLN A 413 -7.31 -4.34 -10.48
C GLN A 413 -7.23 -4.10 -8.96
N TRP A 414 -7.35 -5.14 -8.13
CA TRP A 414 -7.27 -4.98 -6.68
C TRP A 414 -5.85 -4.61 -6.27
N LYS A 415 -5.75 -3.71 -5.29
CA LYS A 415 -4.45 -3.36 -4.73
C LYS A 415 -3.83 -4.62 -4.11
N THR A 416 -2.50 -4.69 -4.12
CA THR A 416 -1.72 -5.86 -3.66
C THR A 416 -1.93 -7.18 -4.43
N PHE A 417 -2.61 -7.16 -5.59
CA PHE A 417 -2.82 -8.36 -6.42
C PHE A 417 -1.51 -9.02 -6.86
N ARG A 418 -0.54 -8.23 -7.35
CA ARG A 418 0.73 -8.76 -7.88
C ARG A 418 1.57 -9.42 -6.79
N GLU A 419 1.42 -8.93 -5.56
CA GLU A 419 2.14 -9.40 -4.38
C GLU A 419 1.52 -10.67 -3.78
N LEU A 420 0.19 -10.84 -3.90
CA LEU A 420 -0.56 -11.85 -3.14
C LEU A 420 -1.21 -12.95 -3.97
N SER A 421 -1.60 -12.73 -5.22
CA SER A 421 -2.38 -13.69 -6.02
C SER A 421 -1.75 -15.09 -6.08
N LEU A 422 -0.48 -15.19 -6.48
CA LEU A 422 0.24 -16.47 -6.53
C LEU A 422 0.46 -17.06 -5.13
N ARG A 423 0.74 -16.20 -4.14
CA ARG A 423 0.97 -16.64 -2.75
C ARG A 423 -0.32 -17.22 -2.15
N ASN A 424 -1.45 -16.58 -2.38
CA ASN A 424 -2.75 -17.02 -1.90
C ASN A 424 -3.12 -18.36 -2.53
N ALA A 425 -2.98 -18.51 -3.85
CA ALA A 425 -3.21 -19.79 -4.53
C ALA A 425 -2.36 -20.92 -3.91
N ALA A 426 -1.06 -20.68 -3.70
CA ALA A 426 -0.19 -21.68 -3.08
C ALA A 426 -0.55 -22.02 -1.63
N ARG A 427 -0.98 -21.03 -0.84
CA ARG A 427 -1.34 -21.23 0.56
C ARG A 427 -2.62 -22.04 0.69
N ILE A 428 -3.65 -21.69 -0.08
CA ILE A 428 -4.93 -22.38 -0.10
C ILE A 428 -4.74 -23.82 -0.59
N TYR A 429 -4.00 -24.03 -1.67
CA TYR A 429 -3.67 -25.38 -2.16
C TYR A 429 -3.00 -26.23 -1.07
N LYS A 430 -1.98 -25.69 -0.39
CA LYS A 430 -1.28 -26.42 0.68
C LYS A 430 -2.14 -26.68 1.91
N MET A 431 -3.13 -25.85 2.20
CA MET A 431 -4.08 -26.10 3.28
C MET A 431 -4.96 -27.30 2.93
N MET A 432 -5.51 -27.30 1.71
CA MET A 432 -6.49 -28.29 1.27
C MET A 432 -5.89 -29.62 0.81
N GLU A 433 -4.64 -29.66 0.34
CA GLU A 433 -3.97 -30.90 -0.11
C GLU A 433 -3.85 -31.98 0.99
N PHE A 434 -3.92 -31.57 2.26
CA PHE A 434 -3.79 -32.46 3.42
C PHE A 434 -5.07 -32.59 4.25
N GLU A 435 -6.17 -32.00 3.80
CA GLU A 435 -7.53 -32.20 4.34
C GLU A 435 -8.17 -33.45 3.71
#